data_AF-A0A3S0G8B0-F1
#
_entry.id   AF-A0A3S0G8B0-F1
#
_cell.length_a   1.000
_cell.length_b   1.000
_cell.length_c   1.000
_cell.angle_alpha   90.00
_cell.angle_beta   90.00
_cell.angle_gamma   90.00
#
_symmetry.space_group_name_H-M   'P 1'
#
loop_
_entity.id
_entity.type
_entity.pdbx_description
1 polymer ?
#
loop_
_entity_poly.entity_id
_entity_poly.type
_entity_poly.pdbx_seq_one_letter_code
_entity_poly.pdbx_strand_id
1 'polypeptide(L)' 'EMRFEIRRLHDEFRYTTVYVTHDQTEAMTAADVIVVMNQGNVEQAGS' A
#
# COMPACT_ATOMS: atom_id res chain seq x y z
N GLU A 1 0.43 -14.59 -4.10
CA GLU A 1 1.68 -15.04 -3.44
C GLU A 1 2.60 -13.87 -3.07
N MET A 2 3.16 -13.09 -4.00
CA MET A 2 4.16 -12.05 -3.69
C MET A 2 3.70 -10.98 -2.67
N ARG A 3 2.45 -10.52 -2.76
CA ARG A 3 1.89 -9.52 -1.82
C ARG A 3 1.84 -9.99 -0.36
N PHE A 4 1.59 -11.27 -0.12
CA PHE A 4 1.64 -11.84 1.23
C PHE A 4 3.08 -11.85 1.78
N GLU A 5 4.05 -12.13 0.92
CA GLU A 5 5.45 -12.15 1.31
C GLU A 5 5.99 -10.75 1.64
N ILE A 6 5.60 -9.74 0.85
CA ILE A 6 5.91 -8.33 1.15
C ILE A 6 5.30 -7.91 2.48
N ARG A 7 4.03 -8.26 2.74
CA ARG A 7 3.38 -7.96 4.02
C ARG A 7 4.04 -8.69 5.19
N ARG A 8 4.40 -9.97 5.01
CA ARG A 8 5.14 -10.76 6.01
C ARG A 8 6.47 -10.12 6.37
N LEU A 9 7.24 -9.68 5.37
CA LEU A 9 8.52 -8.99 5.58
C LEU A 9 8.33 -7.62 6.25
N HIS A 10 7.30 -6.87 5.85
CA HIS A 10 6.96 -5.61 6.51
C HIS A 10 6.59 -5.83 7.99
N ASP A 11 5.77 -6.84 8.30
CA ASP A 11 5.37 -7.16 9.68
C ASP A 11 6.57 -7.65 10.53
N GLU A 12 7.49 -8.41 9.92
CA GLU A 12 8.69 -8.94 10.55
C GLU A 12 9.73 -7.85 10.87
N PHE A 13 10.00 -6.96 9.91
CA PHE A 13 11.09 -5.96 10.03
C PHE A 13 10.61 -4.53 10.34
N ARG A 14 9.32 -4.25 10.16
CA ARG A 14 8.67 -2.94 10.40
C ARG A 14 9.30 -1.76 9.68
N TYR A 15 9.86 -2.00 8.50
CA TYR A 15 10.36 -0.90 7.65
C TYR A 15 9.22 -0.05 7.12
N THR A 16 9.42 1.26 7.06
CA THR A 16 8.50 2.14 6.34
C THR A 16 8.52 1.77 4.86
N THR A 17 7.41 1.26 4.34
CA THR A 17 7.26 0.79 2.97
C THR A 17 6.24 1.65 2.23
N VAL A 18 6.58 2.07 1.01
CA VAL A 18 5.62 2.69 0.08
C VAL A 18 5.40 1.72 -1.08
N TYR A 19 4.16 1.27 -1.26
CA TYR A 19 3.74 0.40 -2.34
C TYR A 19 2.79 1.16 -3.27
N VAL A 20 3.07 1.13 -4.58
CA VAL A 20 2.26 1.82 -5.60
C VAL A 20 1.71 0.77 -6.56
N THR A 21 0.41 0.80 -6.78
CA THR A 21 -0.30 -0.09 -7.69
C THR A 21 -1.42 0.67 -8.39
N HIS A 22 -1.81 0.18 -9.56
CA HIS A 22 -3.00 0.64 -10.26
C HIS A 22 -4.25 -0.18 -9.88
N ASP A 23 -4.09 -1.26 -9.10
CA ASP A 23 -5.20 -2.09 -8.61
C ASP A 23 -5.59 -1.70 -7.18
N GLN A 24 -6.82 -1.20 -7.03
CA GLN A 24 -7.36 -0.79 -5.73
C GLN A 24 -7.47 -1.95 -4.74
N THR A 25 -7.75 -3.17 -5.21
CA THR A 25 -7.89 -4.36 -4.34
C THR A 25 -6.56 -4.70 -3.66
N GLU A 26 -5.45 -4.53 -4.39
CA GLU A 26 -4.11 -4.74 -3.84
C GLU A 26 -3.78 -3.70 -2.76
N ALA A 27 -4.11 -2.43 -3.01
CA ALA A 27 -3.91 -1.36 -2.04
C ALA A 27 -4.71 -1.62 -0.75
N MET A 28 -5.97 -2.01 -0.87
CA MET A 28 -6.88 -2.28 0.27
C MET A 28 -6.46 -3.47 1.13
N THR A 29 -5.65 -4.40 0.60
CA THR A 29 -5.28 -5.64 1.29
C THR A 29 -3.86 -5.62 1.86
N ALA A 30 -2.97 -4.79 1.31
CA ALA A 30 -1.56 -4.76 1.69
C ALA A 30 -1.16 -3.55 2.53
N ALA A 31 -1.85 -2.42 2.41
CA ALA A 31 -1.46 -1.16 3.06
C ALA A 31 -2.22 -0.90 4.35
N ASP A 32 -1.57 -0.23 5.30
CA ASP A 32 -2.20 0.31 6.52
C ASP A 32 -2.72 1.73 6.32
N VAL A 33 -2.18 2.44 5.31
CA VAL A 33 -2.61 3.76 4.88
C VAL A 33 -2.66 3.76 3.36
N ILE A 34 -3.79 4.20 2.81
CA ILE A 34 -4.06 4.26 1.38
C ILE A 34 -4.15 5.71 0.95
N VAL A 35 -3.38 6.05 -0.08
CA VAL A 35 -3.41 7.37 -0.72
C VAL A 35 -3.83 7.19 -2.16
N VAL A 36 -4.91 7.86 -2.55
CA VAL A 36 -5.39 7.91 -3.94
C VAL A 36 -4.81 9.14 -4.60
N MET A 37 -4.15 8.94 -5.75
CA MET A 37 -3.57 10.02 -6.53
C MET A 37 -4.25 10.14 -7.90
N ASN A 38 -4.47 11.37 -8.33
CA ASN A 38 -4.97 11.70 -9.66
C ASN A 38 -4.18 12.88 -10.24
N GLN A 39 -3.59 12.68 -11.42
CA GLN A 39 -2.79 13.70 -12.12
C GLN A 39 -1.71 14.37 -11.24
N GLY A 40 -1.07 13.58 -10.37
CA GLY A 40 -0.02 14.07 -9.47
C GLY A 40 -0.53 14.74 -8.18
N ASN A 41 -1.84 14.84 -7.98
CA ASN A 41 -2.44 15.37 -6.76
C ASN A 41 -2.97 14.23 -5.88
N VAL A 42 -2.93 14.41 -4.56
CA VAL A 42 -3.59 13.51 -3.61
C VAL A 42 -5.07 13.88 -3.52
N GLU A 43 -5.94 12.94 -3.86
CA GLU A 43 -7.39 13.11 -3.80
C GLU A 43 -7.95 12.62 -2.45
N GLN A 44 -7.36 11.57 -1.90
CA GLN A 44 -7.78 10.97 -0.65
C GLN A 44 -6.59 10.33 0.07
N ALA A 45 -6.57 10.44 1.40
CA ALA A 45 -5.67 9.70 2.28
C ALA A 45 -6.47 9.15 3.46
N GLY A 46 -6.31 7.87 3.78
CA GLY A 46 -7.02 7.21 4.88
C GLY A 46 -6.39 5.89 5.28
N SER A 47 -6.84 5.33 6.40
CA SER A 47 -6.47 4.00 6.90
C SER A 47 -7.58 3.00 6.68
#